data_AF-A0A957VKS9-F1
#
_entry.id   AF-A0A957VKS9-F1
#
_cell.length_a   1.000
_cell.length_b   1.000
_cell.length_c   1.000
_cell.angle_alpha   90.00
_cell.angle_beta   90.00
_cell.angle_gamma   90.00
#
_symmetry.space_group_name_H-M   'P 1'
#
loop_
_entity.id
_entity.type
_entity.pdbx_description
1 polymer ?
#
loop_
_entity_poly.entity_id
_entity_poly.type
_entity_poly.pdbx_seq_one_letter_code
_entity_poly.pdbx_strand_id
1 'polypeptide(L)'
;YAFAGRQFGRPVALSEVMAVMQAVPGVVAVDVNELRRTDTAAFDGLLAPLPAALPQVGAAATVAPAELLTLDAAQLTVSMV
;
A
#
# COMPACT_ATOMS: atom_id res chain seq x y z
N TYR A 1 -6.32 -6.07 14.43
CA TYR A 1 -6.53 -5.54 13.07
C TYR A 1 -5.37 -5.97 12.18
N ALA A 2 -5.34 -7.25 11.81
CA ALA A 2 -4.45 -7.74 10.76
C ALA A 2 -5.05 -7.34 9.40
N PHE A 3 -4.26 -7.35 8.33
CA PHE A 3 -4.69 -7.17 6.93
C PHE A 3 -5.90 -8.06 6.58
N ALA A 4 -7.12 -7.67 6.96
CA ALA A 4 -8.35 -8.35 6.60
C ALA A 4 -8.55 -8.11 5.09
N GLY A 5 -8.02 -9.03 4.29
CA GLY A 5 -8.12 -9.15 2.83
C GLY A 5 -8.12 -7.82 2.08
N ARG A 6 -6.93 -7.31 1.70
CA ARG A 6 -6.91 -6.28 0.64
C ARG A 6 -7.61 -6.86 -0.59
N GLN A 7 -8.50 -6.07 -1.16
CA GLN A 7 -9.18 -6.41 -2.40
C GLN A 7 -8.26 -6.08 -3.57
N PHE A 8 -8.31 -6.87 -4.64
CA PHE A 8 -7.58 -6.56 -5.86
C PHE A 8 -8.03 -5.21 -6.46
N GLY A 9 -7.09 -4.49 -7.06
CA GLY A 9 -7.31 -3.18 -7.68
C GLY A 9 -7.59 -2.05 -6.70
N ARG A 10 -7.41 -2.26 -5.39
CA ARG A 10 -7.64 -1.24 -4.38
C ARG A 10 -6.37 -0.41 -4.12
N PRO A 11 -6.42 0.92 -4.26
CA PRO A 11 -5.28 1.78 -3.93
C PRO A 11 -4.95 1.77 -2.43
N VAL A 12 -3.72 2.19 -2.09
CA VAL A 12 -3.24 2.30 -0.72
C VAL A 12 -3.09 3.78 -0.34
N ALA A 13 -3.96 4.26 0.55
CA ALA A 13 -3.86 5.61 1.08
C ALA A 13 -2.93 5.67 2.30
N LEU A 14 -2.20 6.77 2.48
CA LEU A 14 -1.37 7.01 3.67
C LEU A 14 -2.19 6.90 4.97
N SER A 15 -3.39 7.48 5.00
CA SER A 15 -4.27 7.43 6.18
C SER A 15 -4.62 6.01 6.61
N GLU A 16 -4.77 5.09 5.66
CA GLU A 16 -5.02 3.67 5.94
C GLU A 16 -3.78 3.01 6.57
N VAL A 17 -2.59 3.30 6.04
CA VAL A 17 -1.32 2.80 6.60
C VAL A 17 -1.11 3.34 8.02
N MET A 18 -1.30 4.64 8.23
CA MET A 18 -1.19 5.27 9.54
C MET A 18 -2.18 4.68 10.53
N ALA A 19 -3.44 4.48 10.14
CA ALA A 19 -4.46 3.88 11.01
C ALA A 19 -4.08 2.45 11.43
N VAL A 20 -3.51 1.66 10.52
CA VAL A 20 -3.03 0.30 10.84
C VAL A 20 -1.87 0.35 11.84
N MET A 21 -0.90 1.24 11.63
CA MET A 21 0.24 1.40 12.55
C MET A 21 -0.19 1.92 13.92
N GLN A 22 -1.08 2.92 13.96
CA GLN A 22 -1.62 3.50 15.20
C GLN A 22 -2.48 2.52 15.99
N ALA A 23 -3.11 1.54 15.34
CA ALA A 23 -3.90 0.51 16.00
C ALA A 23 -3.05 -0.53 16.75
N VAL A 24 -1.72 -0.52 16.61
CA VAL A 24 -0.82 -1.43 17.33
C VAL A 24 -0.72 -0.99 18.80
N PRO A 25 -1.03 -1.87 19.78
CA PRO A 25 -0.94 -1.52 21.20
C PRO A 25 0.44 -0.99 21.60
N GLY A 26 0.46 0.13 22.31
CA GLY A 26 1.70 0.81 22.74
C GLY A 26 2.24 1.85 21.76
N VAL A 27 1.69 1.94 20.54
CA VAL A 27 2.01 3.04 19.61
C VAL A 27 1.32 4.31 20.09
N VAL A 28 2.13 5.32 20.45
CA VAL A 28 1.64 6.64 20.90
C VAL A 28 1.54 7.63 19.74
N ALA A 29 2.47 7.53 18.78
CA ALA A 29 2.52 8.34 17.58
C ALA A 29 3.11 7.54 16.42
N VAL A 30 2.74 7.91 15.20
CA VAL A 30 3.28 7.35 13.96
C VAL A 30 3.76 8.51 13.09
N ASP A 31 5.01 8.43 12.67
CA ASP A 31 5.59 9.32 11.67
C ASP A 31 6.01 8.50 10.45
N VAL A 32 5.58 8.93 9.26
CA VAL A 32 5.81 8.22 8.01
C VAL A 32 6.63 9.11 7.09
N ASN A 33 7.91 8.77 6.98
CA ASN A 33 8.87 9.54 6.17
C ASN A 33 8.80 9.21 4.68
N GLU A 34 8.36 7.99 4.33
CA GLU A 34 8.26 7.54 2.94
C GLU A 34 7.16 6.49 2.80
N LEU A 35 6.36 6.62 1.75
CA LEU A 35 5.41 5.61 1.31
C LEU A 35 5.48 5.52 -0.21
N ARG A 36 6.04 4.42 -0.75
CA ARG A 36 6.29 4.27 -2.18
C ARG A 36 6.08 2.84 -2.66
N ARG A 37 6.00 2.69 -3.97
CA ARG A 37 6.10 1.38 -4.64
C ARG A 37 7.57 0.97 -4.80
N THR A 38 7.82 -0.33 -4.81
CA THR A 38 9.19 -0.88 -5.00
C THR A 38 9.54 -1.11 -6.47
N ASP A 39 8.54 -1.24 -7.33
CA ASP A 39 8.68 -1.49 -8.76
C ASP A 39 8.72 -0.22 -9.62
N THR A 40 8.40 0.94 -9.04
CA THR A 40 8.43 2.23 -9.74
C THR A 40 8.56 3.40 -8.77
N ALA A 41 9.30 4.44 -9.19
CA ALA A 41 9.47 5.69 -8.45
C ALA A 41 8.44 6.78 -8.86
N ALA A 42 7.50 6.46 -9.76
CA ALA A 42 6.58 7.44 -10.34
C ALA A 42 5.48 7.93 -9.37
N PHE A 43 5.35 7.32 -8.18
CA PHE A 43 4.27 7.61 -7.25
C PHE A 43 4.83 7.95 -5.86
N ASP A 44 4.34 9.05 -5.30
CA ASP A 44 4.59 9.47 -3.93
C ASP A 44 3.32 9.25 -3.09
N GLY A 45 3.38 8.22 -2.24
CA GLY A 45 2.29 7.82 -1.35
C GLY A 45 1.99 8.81 -0.24
N LEU A 46 2.88 9.77 0.03
CA LEU A 46 2.65 10.85 1.00
C LEU A 46 1.73 11.94 0.43
N LEU A 47 1.76 12.14 -0.88
CA LEU A 47 0.98 13.17 -1.58
C LEU A 47 -0.36 12.63 -2.10
N ALA A 48 -0.38 11.38 -2.55
CA ALA A 48 -1.58 10.74 -3.11
C ALA A 48 -1.60 9.23 -2.83
N PRO A 49 -2.77 8.57 -2.82
CA PRO A 49 -2.83 7.13 -2.66
C PRO A 49 -2.04 6.39 -3.74
N LEU A 50 -1.29 5.35 -3.35
CA LEU A 50 -0.57 4.49 -4.29
C LEU A 50 -1.59 3.69 -5.11
N PRO A 51 -1.58 3.80 -6.45
CA PRO A 51 -2.56 3.11 -7.29
C PRO A 51 -2.23 1.62 -7.39
N ALA A 52 -3.29 0.81 -7.35
CA ALA A 52 -3.25 -0.60 -7.75
C ALA A 52 -4.01 -0.75 -9.08
N ALA A 53 -3.45 -1.50 -10.03
CA ALA A 53 -4.10 -1.74 -11.31
C ALA A 53 -5.45 -2.46 -11.16
N LEU A 54 -6.48 -1.94 -11.82
CA LEU A 54 -7.78 -2.59 -11.98
C LEU A 54 -7.68 -3.73 -13.02
N PRO A 55 -8.58 -4.73 -12.98
CA PRO A 55 -8.60 -5.74 -14.02
C PRO A 55 -8.97 -5.08 -15.35
N GLN A 56 -8.26 -5.44 -16.42
CA GLN A 56 -8.50 -4.88 -17.75
C GLN A 56 -8.92 -5.98 -18.72
N VAL A 57 -9.97 -5.71 -19.49
CA VAL A 57 -10.38 -6.59 -20.59
C VAL A 57 -9.43 -6.35 -21.77
N GLY A 58 -8.73 -7.40 -22.18
CA GLY A 58 -7.83 -7.40 -23.33
C GLY A 58 -8.52 -7.85 -24.62
N ALA A 59 -7.76 -7.85 -25.72
CA ALA A 59 -8.23 -8.42 -26.99
C ALA A 59 -8.36 -9.95 -26.91
N ALA A 60 -9.21 -10.52 -27.76
CA ALA A 60 -9.37 -11.97 -27.93
C ALA A 60 -9.69 -12.75 -26.63
N ALA A 61 -10.61 -12.24 -25.81
CA ALA A 61 -11.06 -12.87 -24.56
C ALA A 61 -9.95 -13.08 -23.50
N THR A 62 -8.87 -12.30 -23.57
CA THR A 62 -7.85 -12.26 -22.51
C THR A 62 -8.22 -11.20 -21.47
N VAL A 63 -7.91 -11.45 -20.20
CA VAL A 63 -8.14 -10.50 -19.09
C VAL A 63 -6.81 -10.28 -18.38
N ALA A 64 -6.37 -9.04 -18.30
CA ALA A 64 -5.25 -8.68 -17.44
C ALA A 64 -5.73 -8.66 -15.98
N PRO A 65 -5.06 -9.37 -15.07
CA PRO A 65 -5.50 -9.49 -13.69
C PRO A 65 -5.36 -8.16 -12.95
N ALA A 66 -6.18 -8.00 -11.92
CA ALA A 66 -6.10 -6.87 -11.01
C ALA A 66 -4.89 -7.01 -10.06
N GLU A 67 -4.31 -5.89 -9.67
CA GLU A 67 -3.12 -5.84 -8.83
C GLU A 67 -3.46 -5.87 -7.34
N LEU A 68 -2.61 -6.50 -6.53
CA LEU A 68 -2.67 -6.47 -5.08
C LEU A 68 -1.36 -5.93 -4.53
N LEU A 69 -1.41 -4.74 -3.92
CA LEU A 69 -0.23 -4.12 -3.29
C LEU A 69 -0.01 -4.71 -1.89
N THR A 70 1.16 -5.29 -1.67
CA THR A 70 1.60 -5.83 -0.38
C THR A 70 2.79 -5.06 0.17
N LEU A 71 2.99 -5.12 1.48
CA LEU A 71 4.17 -4.55 2.11
C LEU A 71 5.40 -5.42 1.77
N ASP A 72 6.48 -4.78 1.31
CA ASP A 72 7.77 -5.43 1.20
C ASP A 72 8.49 -5.39 2.56
N ALA A 73 8.57 -6.55 3.22
CA ALA A 73 9.18 -6.68 4.53
C ALA A 73 10.69 -6.36 4.52
N ALA A 74 11.38 -6.54 3.40
CA ALA A 74 12.82 -6.27 3.29
C ALA A 74 13.13 -4.77 3.18
N GLN A 75 12.12 -3.94 2.88
CA GLN A 75 12.24 -2.49 2.72
C GLN A 75 11.57 -1.72 3.86
N LEU A 76 11.03 -2.41 4.88
CA LEU A 76 10.42 -1.78 6.04
C LEU A 76 11.49 -1.36 7.04
N THR A 77 11.63 -0.05 7.25
CA THR A 77 12.48 0.51 8.30
C THR A 77 11.64 1.13 9.39
N VAL A 78 11.89 0.74 10.65
CA VAL A 78 11.29 1.34 11.84
C VAL A 78 12.40 1.89 12.70
N SER A 79 12.37 3.20 12.96
CA SER A 79 13.34 3.89 13.80
C SER A 79 12.67 4.43 15.05
N MET A 80 13.39 4.41 16.18
CA MET A 80 13.01 5.11 17.40
C MET A 80 13.67 6.49 17.37
N VAL A 81 12.90 7.53 17.72
CA VAL A 81 13.41 8.89 17.94
C VAL A 81 13.73 9.08 19.42
#